data_AF-A0A350UT15-F1
#
_entry.id   AF-A0A350UT15-F1
#
_cell.length_a   1.000
_cell.length_b   1.000
_cell.length_c   1.000
_cell.angle_alpha   90.00
_cell.angle_beta   90.00
_cell.angle_gamma   90.00
#
_symmetry.space_group_name_H-M   'P 1'
#
loop_
_entity.id
_entity.type
_entity.pdbx_description
1 polymer ?
#
loop_
_entity_poly.entity_id
_entity_poly.type
_entity_poly.pdbx_seq_one_letter_code
_entity_poly.pdbx_strand_id
1 'polypeptide(L)'
;MNETTLASFRAKLEEIRSALVGDVKNNIKSKADKPNEQVADLADDAAQSYDRQLMMEIGEQEWKKLRLVEEALGKMSQGQYGICTECEEPIPEARLTVIPFTEHCVDCLETIEKNSS
;
A
#
# COMPACT_ATOMS: atom_id res chain seq x y z
N MET A 1 -7.44 -6.73 18.37
CA MET A 1 -8.47 -6.41 17.35
C MET A 1 -9.25 -7.69 17.04
N ASN A 2 -10.56 -7.63 16.83
CA ASN A 2 -11.36 -8.83 16.53
C ASN A 2 -11.29 -9.23 15.04
N GLU A 3 -11.51 -10.51 14.73
CA GLU A 3 -11.44 -11.05 13.36
C GLU A 3 -12.40 -10.34 12.39
N THR A 4 -13.64 -10.06 12.81
CA THR A 4 -14.63 -9.34 12.01
C THR A 4 -14.18 -7.92 11.64
N THR A 5 -13.58 -7.22 12.60
CA THR A 5 -13.07 -5.87 12.41
C THR A 5 -11.90 -5.87 11.43
N LEU A 6 -10.97 -6.81 11.58
CA LEU A 6 -9.83 -6.96 10.68
C LEU A 6 -10.26 -7.30 9.25
N ALA A 7 -11.27 -8.16 9.09
CA ALA A 7 -11.88 -8.46 7.77
C ALA A 7 -12.48 -7.21 7.11
N SER A 8 -13.15 -6.34 7.89
CA SER A 8 -13.71 -5.09 7.36
C SER A 8 -12.63 -4.10 6.90
N PHE A 9 -11.52 -3.99 7.65
CA PHE A 9 -10.39 -3.15 7.25
C PHE A 9 -9.69 -3.72 6.02
N ARG A 10 -9.53 -5.05 5.95
CA ARG A 10 -8.97 -5.72 4.78
C ARG A 10 -9.79 -5.41 3.53
N ALA A 11 -11.12 -5.55 3.60
CA ALA A 11 -12.00 -5.25 2.47
C ALA A 11 -11.84 -3.79 1.98
N LYS A 12 -11.76 -2.83 2.92
CA LYS A 12 -11.50 -1.42 2.59
C LYS A 12 -10.13 -1.21 1.93
N LEU A 13 -9.08 -1.85 2.44
CA LEU A 13 -7.74 -1.77 1.85
C LEU A 13 -7.72 -2.34 0.44
N GLU A 14 -8.40 -3.46 0.20
CA GLU A 14 -8.49 -4.06 -1.13
C GLU A 14 -9.30 -3.21 -2.11
N GLU A 15 -10.36 -2.55 -1.65
CA GLU A 15 -11.11 -1.57 -2.44
C GLU A 15 -10.22 -0.38 -2.84
N ILE A 16 -9.49 0.21 -1.89
CA ILE A 16 -8.56 1.31 -2.15
C ILE A 16 -7.47 0.86 -3.13
N ARG A 17 -6.87 -0.32 -2.91
CA ARG A 17 -5.87 -0.90 -3.82
C ARG A 17 -6.43 -1.01 -5.23
N SER A 18 -7.64 -1.56 -5.38
CA SER A 18 -8.29 -1.74 -6.67
C SER A 18 -8.64 -0.41 -7.34
N ALA A 19 -9.01 0.62 -6.57
CA ALA A 19 -9.28 1.94 -7.11
C ALA A 19 -8.00 2.62 -7.64
N LEU A 20 -6.85 2.41 -6.97
CA LEU A 20 -5.57 2.99 -7.39
C LEU A 20 -4.97 2.28 -8.61
N VAL A 21 -5.12 0.96 -8.74
CA VAL A 21 -4.45 0.17 -9.79
C VAL A 21 -5.38 -0.42 -10.84
N GLY A 22 -6.70 -0.27 -10.70
CA GLY A 22 -7.70 -0.98 -11.50
C GLY A 22 -7.53 -0.77 -13.00
N ASP A 23 -7.45 0.49 -13.43
CA ASP A 23 -7.28 0.85 -14.85
C ASP A 23 -5.86 0.59 -15.36
N VAL A 24 -4.85 0.81 -14.51
CA VAL A 24 -3.44 0.63 -14.88
C VAL A 24 -3.09 -0.83 -15.09
N LYS A 25 -3.60 -1.73 -14.23
CA LYS A 25 -3.34 -3.18 -14.34
C LYS A 25 -3.89 -3.77 -15.65
N ASN A 26 -5.00 -3.23 -16.17
CA ASN A 26 -5.53 -3.63 -17.46
C ASN A 26 -4.69 -3.07 -18.63
N ASN A 27 -4.18 -1.85 -18.51
CA ASN A 27 -3.30 -1.25 -19.53
C ASN A 27 -1.93 -1.93 -19.59
N ILE A 28 -1.29 -2.19 -18.46
CA ILE A 28 0.05 -2.80 -18.43
C ILE A 28 0.02 -4.28 -18.84
N LYS A 29 -1.00 -5.06 -18.42
CA LYS A 29 -1.16 -6.45 -18.90
C LYS A 29 -1.32 -6.55 -20.41
N SER A 30 -1.96 -5.56 -21.03
CA SER A 30 -2.12 -5.50 -22.49
C SER A 30 -0.80 -5.22 -23.24
N LYS A 31 0.25 -4.75 -22.55
CA LYS A 31 1.59 -4.51 -23.13
C LYS A 31 2.61 -5.63 -22.86
N ALA A 32 2.29 -6.58 -21.98
CA ALA A 32 3.18 -7.70 -21.63
C ALA A 32 3.10 -8.90 -22.60
N ASP A 33 2.26 -8.85 -23.64
CA ASP A 33 2.08 -9.90 -24.65
C ASP A 33 3.21 -9.93 -25.71
N LYS A 34 4.47 -9.69 -25.29
CA LYS A 34 5.65 -9.96 -26.12
C LYS A 34 6.64 -10.76 -25.28
N PRO A 35 6.66 -12.10 -25.39
CA PRO A 35 7.63 -12.89 -24.66
C PRO A 35 8.98 -12.71 -25.36
N ASN A 36 9.96 -12.15 -24.66
CA ASN A 36 11.36 -12.38 -25.01
C ASN A 36 12.08 -13.00 -23.82
N GLU A 37 12.84 -14.03 -24.16
CA GLU A 37 13.38 -15.08 -23.30
C GLU A 37 14.67 -14.59 -22.62
N GLN A 38 14.67 -14.46 -21.28
CA GLN A 38 15.85 -14.35 -20.40
C GLN A 38 15.44 -14.35 -18.90
N VAL A 39 15.19 -15.53 -18.35
CA VAL A 39 14.19 -15.76 -17.29
C VAL A 39 14.72 -15.71 -15.84
N ALA A 40 15.69 -14.85 -15.50
CA ALA A 40 16.09 -14.72 -14.09
C ALA A 40 16.48 -13.29 -13.67
N ASP A 41 17.16 -12.54 -14.54
CA ASP A 41 17.53 -11.13 -14.28
C ASP A 41 16.44 -10.15 -14.72
N LEU A 42 15.55 -10.58 -15.64
CA LEU A 42 14.43 -9.78 -16.15
C LEU A 42 13.28 -9.63 -15.15
N ALA A 43 13.17 -10.49 -14.13
CA ALA A 43 12.02 -10.43 -13.22
C ALA A 43 12.06 -9.18 -12.32
N ASP A 44 13.26 -8.84 -11.82
CA ASP A 44 13.44 -7.63 -11.01
C ASP A 44 13.39 -6.38 -11.88
N ASP A 45 14.01 -6.39 -13.06
CA ASP A 45 13.96 -5.27 -14.00
C ASP A 45 12.53 -5.03 -14.53
N ALA A 46 11.76 -6.08 -14.78
CA ALA A 46 10.35 -5.98 -15.18
C ALA A 46 9.48 -5.48 -14.03
N ALA A 47 9.71 -5.93 -12.79
CA ALA A 47 9.00 -5.44 -11.61
C ALA A 47 9.28 -3.95 -11.36
N GLN A 48 10.55 -3.55 -11.38
CA GLN A 48 10.94 -2.14 -11.25
C GLN A 48 10.38 -1.28 -12.39
N SER A 49 10.38 -1.80 -13.62
CA SER A 49 9.83 -1.09 -14.78
C SER A 49 8.30 -0.98 -14.72
N TYR A 50 7.62 -1.98 -14.16
CA TYR A 50 6.19 -1.95 -13.87
C TYR A 50 5.86 -0.89 -12.82
N ASP A 51 6.59 -0.87 -11.69
CA ASP A 51 6.41 0.13 -10.63
C ASP A 51 6.64 1.55 -11.12
N ARG A 52 7.68 1.76 -11.97
CA ARG A 52 7.94 3.06 -12.59
C ARG A 52 6.80 3.49 -13.52
N GLN A 53 6.29 2.58 -14.35
CA GLN A 53 5.16 2.88 -15.23
C GLN A 53 3.89 3.19 -14.44
N LEU A 54 3.61 2.41 -13.39
CA LEU A 54 2.50 2.64 -12.50
C LEU A 54 2.62 4.02 -11.84
N MET A 55 3.78 4.36 -11.26
CA MET A 55 4.04 5.69 -10.69
C MET A 55 3.82 6.82 -11.70
N MET A 56 4.21 6.64 -12.97
CA MET A 56 3.95 7.65 -14.01
C MET A 56 2.46 7.79 -14.34
N GLU A 57 1.69 6.71 -14.25
CA GLU A 57 0.28 6.69 -14.66
C GLU A 57 -0.67 7.16 -13.55
N ILE A 58 -0.43 6.78 -12.29
CA ILE A 58 -1.23 7.21 -11.13
C ILE A 58 -0.61 8.40 -10.38
N GLY A 59 0.63 8.76 -10.71
CA GLY A 59 1.35 9.82 -10.03
C GLY A 59 1.95 9.42 -8.68
N GLU A 60 2.86 10.26 -8.18
CA GLU A 60 3.66 9.97 -6.99
C GLU A 60 2.82 9.77 -5.71
N GLN A 61 1.78 10.59 -5.52
CA GLN A 61 0.97 10.57 -4.29
C GLN A 61 0.10 9.31 -4.19
N GLU A 62 -0.51 8.90 -5.31
CA GLU A 62 -1.32 7.69 -5.38
C GLU A 62 -0.44 6.44 -5.28
N TRP A 63 0.76 6.48 -5.86
CA TRP A 63 1.73 5.40 -5.72
C TRP A 63 2.26 5.26 -4.29
N LYS A 64 2.55 6.37 -3.60
CA LYS A 64 2.87 6.35 -2.16
C LYS A 64 1.72 5.73 -1.37
N LYS A 65 0.47 6.15 -1.63
CA LYS A 65 -0.72 5.57 -0.99
C LYS A 65 -0.85 4.06 -1.27
N LEU A 66 -0.60 3.62 -2.50
CA LEU A 66 -0.66 2.20 -2.86
C LEU A 66 0.33 1.39 -2.03
N ARG A 67 1.57 1.86 -1.89
CA ARG A 67 2.59 1.19 -1.06
C ARG A 67 2.14 1.05 0.40
N LEU A 68 1.56 2.09 0.97
CA LEU A 68 1.01 2.06 2.33
C LEU A 68 -0.11 1.01 2.47
N VAL A 69 -0.98 0.91 1.45
CA VAL A 69 -2.07 -0.08 1.43
C VAL A 69 -1.51 -1.50 1.33
N GLU A 70 -0.52 -1.74 0.48
CA GLU A 70 0.12 -3.05 0.34
C GLU A 70 0.87 -3.45 1.62
N GLU A 71 1.57 -2.51 2.25
CA GLU A 71 2.24 -2.74 3.52
C GLU A 71 1.24 -3.07 4.62
N ALA A 72 0.13 -2.32 4.72
CA ALA A 72 -0.94 -2.58 5.67
C ALA A 72 -1.53 -4.00 5.52
N LEU A 73 -1.76 -4.45 4.27
CA LEU A 73 -2.21 -5.82 3.97
C LEU A 73 -1.16 -6.87 4.33
N GLY A 74 0.13 -6.56 4.15
CA GLY A 74 1.25 -7.39 4.60
C GLY A 74 1.27 -7.54 6.12
N LYS A 75 1.18 -6.43 6.86
CA LYS A 75 1.11 -6.39 8.33
C LYS A 75 -0.10 -7.15 8.85
N MET A 76 -1.25 -7.09 8.19
CA MET A 76 -2.43 -7.91 8.54
C MET A 76 -2.11 -9.40 8.50
N SER A 77 -1.37 -9.85 7.50
CA SER A 77 -1.00 -11.26 7.32
C SER A 77 0.01 -11.73 8.37
N GLN A 78 0.79 -10.80 8.93
CA GLN A 78 1.75 -11.04 10.02
C GLN A 78 1.16 -10.83 11.41
N GLY A 79 -0.11 -10.39 11.53
CA GLY A 79 -0.73 -10.05 12.81
C GLY A 79 -0.23 -8.75 13.45
N GLN A 80 0.45 -7.89 12.68
CA GLN A 80 1.02 -6.61 13.13
C GLN A 80 0.21 -5.39 12.67
N TYR A 81 -0.99 -5.61 12.13
CA TYR A 81 -1.83 -4.51 11.66
C TYR A 81 -2.36 -3.65 12.80
N GLY A 82 -2.34 -2.32 12.58
CA GLY A 82 -2.78 -1.36 13.57
C GLY A 82 -1.76 -1.09 14.68
N ILE A 83 -0.47 -1.34 14.43
CA ILE A 83 0.63 -0.96 15.32
C ILE A 83 1.41 0.19 14.69
N CYS A 84 1.69 1.23 15.47
CA CYS A 84 2.45 2.39 15.05
C CYS A 84 3.91 1.99 14.76
N THR A 85 4.45 2.40 13.61
CA THR A 85 5.85 2.12 13.24
C THR A 85 6.87 2.91 14.06
N GLU A 86 6.47 4.02 14.67
CA GLU A 86 7.38 4.91 15.41
C GLU A 86 7.42 4.58 16.91
N CYS A 87 6.26 4.43 17.55
CA CYS A 87 6.17 4.19 19.00
C CYS A 87 5.79 2.75 19.36
N GLU A 88 5.53 1.88 18.38
CA GLU A 88 5.13 0.48 18.58
C GLU A 88 3.81 0.29 19.37
N GLU A 89 3.05 1.39 19.56
CA GLU A 89 1.76 1.36 20.26
C GLU A 89 0.59 1.09 19.30
N PRO A 90 -0.53 0.55 19.79
CA PRO A 90 -1.72 0.32 18.98
C PRO A 90 -2.31 1.63 18.45
N ILE A 91 -2.52 1.69 17.13
CA ILE A 91 -3.21 2.78 16.44
C ILE A 91 -4.71 2.74 16.78
N PRO A 92 -5.32 3.86 17.18
CA PRO A 92 -6.74 3.92 17.49
C PRO A 92 -7.61 3.42 16.33
N GLU A 93 -8.60 2.57 16.61
CA GLU A 93 -9.52 2.04 15.58
C GLU A 93 -10.29 3.14 14.84
N ALA A 94 -10.60 4.25 15.52
CA ALA A 94 -11.20 5.43 14.92
C ALA A 94 -10.31 6.01 13.79
N ARG A 95 -8.98 6.00 13.98
CA ARG A 95 -8.03 6.44 12.96
C ARG A 95 -7.99 5.46 11.79
N LEU A 96 -7.92 4.16 12.06
CA LEU A 96 -7.96 3.11 11.02
C LEU A 96 -9.28 3.09 10.25
N THR A 97 -10.37 3.56 10.87
CA THR A 97 -11.68 3.71 10.21
C THR A 97 -11.67 4.79 9.13
N VAL A 98 -10.94 5.88 9.36
CA VAL A 98 -10.79 7.00 8.42
C VAL A 98 -9.67 6.73 7.41
N ILE A 99 -8.52 6.26 7.90
CA ILE A 99 -7.30 6.01 7.11
C ILE A 99 -6.77 4.61 7.46
N PRO A 100 -7.27 3.54 6.81
CA PRO A 100 -6.92 2.17 7.16
C PRO A 100 -5.47 1.77 6.80
N PHE A 101 -4.78 2.57 6.00
CA PHE A 101 -3.40 2.36 5.56
C PHE A 101 -2.38 3.21 6.34
N THR A 102 -2.79 3.87 7.43
CA THR A 102 -1.88 4.69 8.26
C THR A 102 -0.85 3.80 8.97
N GLU A 103 0.42 4.20 8.91
CA GLU A 103 1.51 3.52 9.63
C GLU A 103 1.75 4.13 11.02
N HIS A 104 1.29 5.36 11.22
CA HIS A 104 1.55 6.16 12.41
C HIS A 104 0.27 6.39 13.22
N CYS A 105 0.42 6.47 14.55
CA CYS A 105 -0.60 7.02 15.43
C CYS A 105 -0.69 8.55 15.27
N VAL A 106 -1.71 9.17 15.86
CA VAL A 106 -1.96 10.61 15.72
C VAL A 106 -0.81 11.42 16.31
N ASP A 107 -0.31 11.05 17.49
CA ASP A 107 0.77 11.73 18.20
C ASP A 107 2.11 11.69 17.42
N CYS A 108 2.48 10.51 16.90
CA CYS A 108 3.70 10.37 16.09
C CYS A 108 3.57 11.13 14.76
N LEU A 109 2.41 11.07 14.11
CA LEU A 109 2.20 11.80 12.86
C LEU A 109 2.30 13.32 13.07
N GLU A 110 1.67 13.86 14.12
CA GLU A 110 1.75 15.28 14.45
C GLU A 110 3.20 15.72 14.70
N THR A 111 4.00 14.87 15.35
CA THR A 111 5.42 15.12 15.59
C THR A 111 6.22 15.14 14.29
N ILE A 112 5.97 14.18 13.39
CA ILE A 112 6.63 14.11 12.07
C ILE A 112 6.30 15.34 11.22
N GLU A 113 5.03 15.75 11.17
CA GLU A 113 4.57 16.93 10.41
C GLU A 113 5.21 18.22 10.91
N LYS A 114 5.33 18.37 12.24
CA LYS A 114 6.02 19.52 12.87
C LYS A 114 7.52 19.56 12.58
N ASN A 115 8.19 18.40 12.54
CA ASN A 115 9.63 18.32 12.23
C ASN A 115 9.96 18.45 10.74
N SER A 116 8.96 18.32 9.86
CA SER A 116 9.12 18.40 8.41
C SER A 116 8.85 19.82 7.86
N SER A 117 8.66 20.81 8.74
CA SER A 117 8.33 22.20 8.43
C SER A 117 9.51 23.15 8.62
#